data_AF-A0A6P1L7U0-F1
#
_entry.id   AF-A0A6P1L7U0-F1
#
_cell.length_a   1.000
_cell.length_b   1.000
_cell.length_c   1.000
_cell.angle_alpha   90.00
_cell.angle_beta   90.00
_cell.angle_gamma   90.00
#
_symmetry.space_group_name_H-M   'P 1'
#
loop_
_entity.id
_entity.type
_entity.pdbx_description
1 polymer ?
#
loop_
_entity_poly.entity_id
_entity_poly.type
_entity_poly.pdbx_seq_one_letter_code
_entity_poly.pdbx_strand_id
1 'polypeptide(L)'
;MDTEQDFLFFNPRIATKYNPFYEGEYLVIQSYPREHKLIVEHRSFDYKNAKSHCELENLAHDYTSFSLRIFHNNKLWNVDYEGKPQSLSKQQDWRIAQEYLEAHYSTHTDAEIILCQCSYPYFSSLTTHISNSGESMTSWQSLTCLVRDLGRDIQTCPNCNASLVRADESEDDNFDFDFDFDDQVSRPIVCIGCANYHGVEYGDNVLVCGIHPNGWDSENCPDYA
;
A
#
# COMPACT_ATOMS: atom_id res chain seq x y z
N MET A 1 21.16 -24.02 24.79
CA MET A 1 20.69 -22.88 25.59
C MET A 1 20.51 -21.77 24.61
N ASP A 2 19.28 -21.31 24.43
CA ASP A 2 18.97 -20.22 23.51
C ASP A 2 19.60 -18.93 24.05
N THR A 3 20.33 -18.23 23.19
CA THR A 3 21.05 -17.00 23.48
C THR A 3 20.15 -15.79 23.27
N GLU A 4 20.51 -14.62 23.82
CA GLU A 4 19.77 -13.36 23.57
C GLU A 4 19.64 -13.03 22.06
N GLN A 5 20.56 -13.53 21.23
CA GLN A 5 20.49 -13.41 19.77
C GLN A 5 19.42 -14.31 19.16
N ASP A 6 19.15 -15.49 19.73
CA ASP A 6 18.10 -16.39 19.26
C ASP A 6 16.71 -15.77 19.44
N PHE A 7 16.53 -14.94 20.47
CA PHE A 7 15.28 -14.19 20.67
C PHE A 7 15.05 -13.06 19.66
N LEU A 8 16.11 -12.55 19.02
CA LEU A 8 15.97 -11.55 17.97
C LEU A 8 15.31 -12.13 16.71
N PHE A 9 15.42 -13.45 16.46
CA PHE A 9 14.75 -14.11 15.34
C PHE A 9 13.24 -14.27 15.53
N PHE A 10 12.72 -14.18 16.77
CA PHE A 10 11.26 -14.13 17.01
C PHE A 10 10.66 -12.77 16.67
N ASN A 11 11.48 -11.75 16.45
CA ASN A 11 10.99 -10.49 15.92
C ASN A 11 10.92 -10.59 14.38
N PRO A 12 9.73 -10.64 13.76
CA PRO A 12 9.61 -10.69 12.31
C PRO A 12 10.27 -9.47 11.63
N ARG A 13 10.47 -8.37 12.37
CA ARG A 13 11.21 -7.18 11.91
C ARG A 13 12.73 -7.41 11.82
N ILE A 14 13.30 -8.37 12.54
CA ILE A 14 14.75 -8.63 12.52
C ILE A 14 15.07 -9.86 11.66
N ALA A 15 14.18 -10.85 11.63
CA ALA A 15 14.36 -12.10 10.90
C ALA A 15 14.68 -11.89 9.40
N THR A 16 13.99 -10.99 8.69
CA THR A 16 14.21 -10.76 7.24
C THR A 16 15.55 -10.09 6.91
N LYS A 17 16.23 -9.45 7.88
CA LYS A 17 17.57 -8.87 7.69
C LYS A 17 18.67 -9.95 7.69
N TYR A 18 18.44 -11.05 8.41
CA TYR A 18 19.40 -12.15 8.58
C TYR A 18 18.96 -13.45 7.86
N ASN A 19 17.71 -13.52 7.40
CA ASN A 19 17.14 -14.65 6.67
C ASN A 19 16.56 -14.16 5.33
N PRO A 20 17.39 -14.10 4.26
CA PRO A 20 16.94 -13.66 2.95
C PRO A 20 15.84 -14.56 2.40
N PHE A 21 15.09 -14.06 1.43
CA PHE A 21 14.09 -14.87 0.72
C PHE A 21 14.78 -15.80 -0.29
N TYR A 22 14.25 -17.01 -0.41
CA TYR A 22 14.77 -18.01 -1.33
C TYR A 22 13.88 -18.15 -2.56
N GLU A 23 14.48 -18.52 -3.69
CA GLU A 23 13.75 -18.73 -4.93
C GLU A 23 12.68 -19.83 -4.76
N GLY A 24 11.45 -19.55 -5.18
CA GLY A 24 10.32 -20.47 -5.03
C GLY A 24 9.71 -20.51 -3.63
N GLU A 25 10.15 -19.64 -2.72
CA GLU A 25 9.57 -19.53 -1.38
C GLU A 25 8.25 -18.74 -1.42
N TYR A 26 7.24 -19.30 -0.78
CA TYR A 26 5.94 -18.66 -0.56
C TYR A 26 5.96 -17.84 0.72
N LEU A 27 5.49 -16.61 0.62
CA LEU A 27 5.48 -15.62 1.69
C LEU A 27 4.05 -15.13 1.90
N VAL A 28 3.53 -15.30 3.12
CA VAL A 28 2.29 -14.65 3.54
C VAL A 28 2.67 -13.30 4.11
N ILE A 29 2.25 -12.23 3.43
CA ILE A 29 2.60 -10.86 3.80
C ILE A 29 1.36 -10.10 4.26
N GLN A 30 1.54 -9.20 5.23
CA GLN A 30 0.51 -8.23 5.56
C GLN A 30 0.34 -7.25 4.40
N SER A 31 -0.85 -7.27 3.80
CA SER A 31 -1.22 -6.42 2.68
C SER A 31 -1.94 -5.14 3.09
N TYR A 32 -2.59 -5.14 4.25
CA TYR A 32 -3.23 -4.00 4.90
C TYR A 32 -3.20 -4.17 6.43
N PRO A 33 -2.99 -3.09 7.23
CA PRO A 33 -2.54 -1.77 6.79
C PRO A 33 -1.14 -1.86 6.16
N ARG A 34 -0.83 -0.91 5.27
CA ARG A 34 0.45 -0.90 4.56
C ARG A 34 1.50 -0.26 5.44
N GLU A 35 2.65 -0.91 5.52
CA GLU A 35 3.81 -0.46 6.28
C GLU A 35 4.98 -0.21 5.34
N HIS A 36 5.86 0.72 5.69
CA HIS A 36 7.07 1.01 4.91
C HIS A 36 8.08 -0.14 4.94
N LYS A 37 7.90 -1.08 5.88
CA LYS A 37 8.63 -2.33 5.96
C LYS A 37 7.71 -3.50 5.67
N LEU A 38 8.19 -4.44 4.85
CA LEU A 38 7.46 -5.67 4.57
C LEU A 38 7.34 -6.52 5.84
N ILE A 39 6.10 -6.78 6.27
CA ILE A 39 5.79 -7.72 7.36
C ILE A 39 5.47 -9.07 6.72
N VAL A 40 6.26 -10.07 7.07
CA VAL A 40 6.10 -11.47 6.64
C VAL A 40 5.62 -12.25 7.85
N GLU A 41 4.40 -12.77 7.77
CA GLU A 41 3.78 -13.53 8.84
C GLU A 41 4.21 -15.01 8.77
N HIS A 42 4.21 -15.56 7.56
CA HIS A 42 4.55 -16.97 7.34
C HIS A 42 5.37 -17.20 6.10
N ARG A 43 6.22 -18.22 6.16
CA ARG A 43 7.14 -18.64 5.09
C ARG A 43 7.02 -20.14 4.88
N SER A 44 6.93 -20.58 3.64
CA SER A 44 6.86 -22.00 3.30
C SER A 44 7.32 -22.27 1.87
N PHE A 45 7.79 -23.48 1.59
CA PHE A 45 8.01 -23.95 0.22
C PHE A 45 6.82 -24.73 -0.34
N ASP A 46 5.77 -24.94 0.47
CA ASP A 46 4.54 -25.60 0.06
C ASP A 46 3.42 -24.55 -0.13
N TYR A 47 2.99 -24.39 -1.39
CA TYR A 47 1.90 -23.51 -1.77
C TYR A 47 0.61 -23.76 -0.98
N LYS A 48 0.23 -25.03 -0.79
CA LYS A 48 -1.04 -25.37 -0.12
C LYS A 48 -0.97 -24.96 1.35
N ASN A 49 0.15 -25.25 1.99
CA ASN A 49 0.39 -24.85 3.38
C ASN A 49 0.36 -23.31 3.53
N ALA A 50 1.07 -22.58 2.66
CA ALA A 50 1.10 -21.12 2.70
C ALA A 50 -0.27 -20.50 2.42
N LYS A 51 -1.01 -21.05 1.45
CA LYS A 51 -2.37 -20.61 1.12
C LYS A 51 -3.33 -20.82 2.28
N SER A 52 -3.36 -22.02 2.86
CA SER A 52 -4.23 -22.30 4.02
C SER A 52 -3.89 -21.41 5.21
N HIS A 53 -2.60 -21.13 5.44
CA HIS A 53 -2.21 -20.18 6.49
C HIS A 53 -2.71 -18.77 6.20
N CYS A 54 -2.54 -18.28 4.96
CA CYS A 54 -3.06 -16.96 4.56
C CYS A 54 -4.58 -16.84 4.71
N GLU A 55 -5.33 -17.89 4.41
CA GLU A 55 -6.78 -17.94 4.60
C GLU A 55 -7.16 -17.90 6.09
N LEU A 56 -6.45 -18.64 6.94
CA LEU A 56 -6.66 -18.62 8.39
C LEU A 56 -6.36 -17.25 9.00
N GLU A 57 -5.26 -16.60 8.60
CA GLU A 57 -4.90 -15.28 9.11
C GLU A 57 -5.95 -14.21 8.77
N ASN A 58 -6.51 -14.27 7.56
CA ASN A 58 -7.60 -13.37 7.14
C ASN A 58 -8.92 -13.64 7.88
N LEU A 59 -9.15 -14.86 8.37
CA LEU A 59 -10.31 -15.17 9.21
C LEU A 59 -10.11 -14.76 10.67
N ALA A 60 -8.86 -14.68 11.13
CA ALA A 60 -8.52 -14.35 12.50
C ALA A 60 -8.44 -12.84 12.78
N HIS A 61 -8.33 -12.00 11.72
CA HIS A 61 -8.09 -10.57 11.84
C HIS A 61 -9.10 -9.72 11.07
N ASP A 62 -9.87 -8.91 11.80
CA ASP A 62 -10.92 -8.06 11.19
C ASP A 62 -10.37 -6.79 10.51
N TYR A 63 -9.18 -6.32 10.93
CA TYR A 63 -8.59 -5.05 10.47
C TYR A 63 -7.27 -5.20 9.73
N THR A 64 -6.81 -6.44 9.56
CA THR A 64 -5.53 -6.76 8.92
C THR A 64 -5.78 -7.76 7.82
N SER A 65 -5.29 -7.46 6.62
CA SER A 65 -5.46 -8.37 5.47
C SER A 65 -4.12 -8.93 5.07
N PHE A 66 -4.06 -10.23 4.83
CA PHE A 66 -2.88 -10.97 4.42
C PHE A 66 -3.01 -11.44 2.98
N SER A 67 -1.89 -11.49 2.28
CA SER A 67 -1.86 -11.95 0.90
C SER A 67 -0.66 -12.83 0.65
N LEU A 68 -0.86 -13.84 -0.19
CA LEU A 68 0.17 -14.79 -0.58
C LEU A 68 1.00 -14.26 -1.74
N ARG A 69 2.32 -14.37 -1.64
CA ARG A 69 3.30 -14.06 -2.69
C ARG A 69 4.26 -15.22 -2.87
N ILE A 70 4.88 -15.30 -4.03
CA ILE A 70 6.05 -16.15 -4.29
C ILE A 70 7.26 -15.27 -4.56
N PHE A 71 8.39 -15.61 -3.94
CA PHE A 71 9.66 -14.99 -4.26
C PHE A 71 10.26 -15.65 -5.49
N HIS A 72 10.40 -14.87 -6.56
CA HIS A 72 10.88 -15.35 -7.84
C HIS A 72 11.64 -14.24 -8.57
N ASN A 73 12.80 -14.55 -9.13
CA ASN A 73 13.68 -13.58 -9.79
C ASN A 73 14.00 -12.34 -8.94
N ASN A 74 14.33 -12.53 -7.66
CA ASN A 74 14.63 -11.47 -6.69
C ASN A 74 13.49 -10.46 -6.46
N LYS A 75 12.24 -10.83 -6.77
CA LYS A 75 11.06 -9.98 -6.56
C LYS A 75 9.90 -10.81 -6.02
N LEU A 76 8.93 -10.12 -5.44
CA LEU A 76 7.66 -10.70 -5.04
C LEU A 76 6.69 -10.74 -6.22
N TRP A 77 6.09 -11.89 -6.44
CA TRP A 77 5.08 -12.12 -7.47
C TRP A 77 3.76 -12.53 -6.83
N ASN A 78 2.66 -12.10 -7.45
CA ASN A 78 1.36 -12.68 -7.20
C ASN A 78 1.34 -14.11 -7.75
N VAL A 79 0.63 -15.00 -7.06
CA VAL A 79 0.49 -16.41 -7.44
C VAL A 79 -0.85 -16.67 -8.09
N ASP A 80 -0.89 -17.58 -9.06
CA ASP A 80 -2.14 -18.10 -9.62
C ASP A 80 -2.75 -19.20 -8.72
N TYR A 81 -3.80 -19.86 -9.22
CA TYR A 81 -4.49 -20.94 -8.53
C TYR A 81 -3.64 -22.24 -8.40
N GLU A 82 -2.56 -22.37 -9.19
CA GLU A 82 -1.61 -23.49 -9.13
C GLU A 82 -0.38 -23.16 -8.27
N GLY A 83 -0.29 -21.92 -7.75
CA GLY A 83 0.85 -21.45 -6.98
C GLY A 83 2.04 -21.00 -7.83
N LYS A 84 1.85 -20.77 -9.13
CA LYS A 84 2.92 -20.28 -10.02
C LYS A 84 2.95 -18.75 -10.06
N PRO A 85 4.12 -18.12 -10.31
CA PRO A 85 4.21 -16.67 -10.50
C PRO A 85 3.35 -16.21 -11.68
N GLN A 86 2.40 -15.30 -11.43
CA GLN A 86 1.47 -14.80 -12.45
C GLN A 86 1.79 -13.36 -12.88
N SER A 87 1.90 -12.45 -11.92
CA SER A 87 2.15 -11.04 -12.17
C SER A 87 3.06 -10.46 -11.10
N LEU A 88 3.83 -9.43 -11.46
CA LEU A 88 4.71 -8.77 -10.51
C LEU A 88 3.88 -8.11 -9.42
N SER A 89 4.20 -8.37 -8.15
CA SER A 89 3.48 -7.76 -7.06
C SER A 89 3.80 -6.27 -6.97
N LYS A 90 2.78 -5.45 -6.73
CA LYS A 90 2.99 -4.03 -6.42
C LYS A 90 3.74 -3.86 -5.09
N GLN A 91 3.52 -4.78 -4.15
CA GLN A 91 4.23 -4.87 -2.89
C GLN A 91 5.59 -5.56 -3.08
N GLN A 92 6.64 -4.93 -2.60
CA GLN A 92 8.01 -5.46 -2.64
C GLN A 92 8.69 -5.21 -1.30
N ASP A 93 9.80 -5.90 -1.07
CA ASP A 93 10.71 -5.62 0.05
C ASP A 93 11.56 -4.38 -0.27
N TRP A 94 10.93 -3.22 -0.17
CA TRP A 94 11.55 -1.94 -0.47
C TRP A 94 12.68 -1.63 0.51
N ARG A 95 13.89 -1.46 -0.02
CA ARG A 95 15.07 -1.11 0.78
C ARG A 95 15.17 0.40 0.91
N ILE A 96 14.58 0.95 1.96
CA ILE A 96 14.66 2.38 2.30
C ILE A 96 16.04 2.72 2.85
N ALA A 97 16.60 3.86 2.42
CA ALA A 97 17.89 4.33 2.88
C ALA A 97 17.82 4.83 4.34
N GLN A 98 18.87 4.57 5.10
CA GLN A 98 18.90 4.82 6.56
C GLN A 98 18.69 6.31 6.89
N GLU A 99 19.24 7.22 6.09
CA GLU A 99 19.08 8.67 6.25
C GLU A 99 17.61 9.12 6.25
N TYR A 100 16.76 8.51 5.41
CA TYR A 100 15.33 8.84 5.36
C TYR A 100 14.56 8.26 6.53
N LEU A 101 14.96 7.09 7.04
CA LEU A 101 14.39 6.53 8.26
C LEU A 101 14.71 7.42 9.47
N GLU A 102 15.96 7.89 9.58
CA GLU A 102 16.39 8.80 10.64
C GLU A 102 15.65 10.14 10.57
N ALA A 103 15.50 10.71 9.37
CA ALA A 103 14.73 11.92 9.16
C ALA A 103 13.25 11.75 9.49
N HIS A 104 12.63 10.62 9.11
CA HIS A 104 11.22 10.34 9.43
C HIS A 104 10.94 10.27 10.93
N TYR A 105 11.90 9.82 11.75
CA TYR A 105 11.74 9.78 13.20
C TYR A 105 12.21 11.07 13.91
N SER A 106 12.80 12.02 13.18
CA SER A 106 13.25 13.29 13.73
C SER A 106 12.08 14.25 13.92
N THR A 107 11.91 14.75 15.14
CA THR A 107 10.90 15.79 15.45
C THR A 107 11.29 17.18 14.94
N HIS A 108 12.46 17.33 14.33
CA HIS A 108 13.03 18.62 13.92
C HIS A 108 12.96 18.87 12.42
N THR A 109 12.36 17.96 11.67
CA THR A 109 12.27 18.04 10.21
C THR A 109 10.83 17.89 9.79
N ASP A 110 10.35 18.83 8.96
CA ASP A 110 9.06 18.71 8.25
C ASP A 110 9.23 17.73 7.09
N ALA A 111 9.46 16.46 7.44
CA ALA A 111 9.71 15.41 6.48
C ALA A 111 9.25 14.04 6.99
N GLU A 112 8.65 13.26 6.09
CA GLU A 112 8.09 11.96 6.43
C GLU A 112 8.19 10.96 5.27
N ILE A 113 8.17 9.66 5.60
CA ILE A 113 8.02 8.60 4.62
C ILE A 113 6.52 8.34 4.42
N ILE A 114 6.06 8.49 3.20
CA ILE A 114 4.67 8.24 2.79
C ILE A 114 4.62 7.00 1.91
N LEU A 115 3.52 6.26 2.00
CA LEU A 115 3.27 5.08 1.18
C LEU A 115 2.28 5.39 0.07
N CYS A 116 2.71 5.16 -1.17
CA CYS A 116 1.80 5.12 -2.30
C CYS A 116 0.80 3.95 -2.13
N GLN A 117 -0.35 4.01 -2.79
CA GLN A 117 -1.33 2.93 -2.78
C GLN A 117 -0.78 1.58 -3.27
N CYS A 118 0.25 1.60 -4.12
CA CYS A 118 0.95 0.40 -4.55
C CYS A 118 1.98 -0.12 -3.52
N SER A 119 2.03 0.45 -2.32
CA SER A 119 3.02 0.20 -1.25
C SER A 119 4.44 0.69 -1.53
N TYR A 120 4.65 1.50 -2.58
CA TYR A 120 5.95 2.12 -2.84
C TYR A 120 6.19 3.27 -1.83
N PRO A 121 7.29 3.23 -1.04
CA PRO A 121 7.63 4.30 -0.12
C PRO A 121 8.32 5.44 -0.86
N TYR A 122 7.92 6.67 -0.55
CA TYR A 122 8.60 7.88 -0.98
C TYR A 122 8.78 8.81 0.22
N PHE A 123 9.76 9.71 0.13
CA PHE A 123 10.02 10.70 1.16
C PHE A 123 9.42 12.02 0.73
N SER A 124 8.64 12.65 1.60
CA SER A 124 8.10 13.98 1.39
C SER A 124 8.77 14.94 2.36
N SER A 125 9.34 16.03 1.85
CA SER A 125 10.01 17.05 2.65
C SER A 125 9.69 18.45 2.15
N LEU A 126 9.67 19.42 3.06
CA LEU A 126 9.53 20.83 2.71
C LEU A 126 10.86 21.39 2.18
N THR A 127 10.85 21.95 0.97
CA THR A 127 12.03 22.55 0.33
C THR A 127 11.79 24.03 0.04
N THR A 128 12.81 24.86 0.27
CA THR A 128 12.79 26.29 -0.07
C THR A 128 13.53 26.54 -1.39
N HIS A 129 12.81 27.06 -2.39
CA HIS A 129 13.36 27.52 -3.65
C HIS A 129 13.43 29.04 -3.68
N ILE A 130 14.49 29.60 -4.27
CA ILE A 130 14.61 31.05 -4.48
C ILE A 130 14.17 31.34 -5.91
N SER A 131 13.12 32.15 -6.06
CA SER A 131 12.61 32.58 -7.36
C SER A 131 13.60 33.51 -8.07
N ASN A 132 13.38 33.74 -9.37
CA ASN A 132 14.17 34.70 -10.13
C ASN A 132 13.99 36.16 -9.64
N SER A 133 12.92 36.47 -8.89
CA SER A 133 12.70 37.76 -8.23
C SER A 133 13.48 37.90 -6.91
N GLY A 134 14.14 36.83 -6.44
CA GLY A 134 14.85 36.80 -5.16
C GLY A 134 13.94 36.48 -3.96
N GLU A 135 12.70 36.07 -4.21
CA GLU A 135 11.75 35.68 -3.17
C GLU A 135 11.91 34.19 -2.85
N SER A 136 11.89 33.83 -1.57
CA SER A 136 11.91 32.43 -1.15
C SER A 136 10.50 31.85 -1.16
N MET A 137 10.31 30.74 -1.87
CA MET A 137 9.06 29.98 -1.92
C MET A 137 9.30 28.58 -1.35
N THR A 138 8.48 28.17 -0.38
CA THR A 138 8.52 26.83 0.21
C THR A 138 7.46 25.96 -0.43
N SER A 139 7.84 24.77 -0.91
CA SER A 139 6.91 23.78 -1.46
C SER A 139 7.25 22.38 -0.98
N TRP A 140 6.25 21.50 -0.97
CA TRP A 140 6.45 20.09 -0.65
C TRP A 140 7.05 19.36 -1.84
N GLN A 141 8.15 18.67 -1.59
CA GLN A 141 8.84 17.89 -2.60
C GLN A 141 8.74 16.40 -2.27
N SER A 142 8.49 15.59 -3.30
CA SER A 142 8.50 14.14 -3.21
C SER A 142 9.77 13.57 -3.82
N LEU A 143 10.44 12.70 -3.07
CA LEU A 143 11.75 12.12 -3.36
C LEU A 143 11.70 10.60 -3.27
N THR A 144 12.47 9.90 -4.10
CA THR A 144 12.71 8.47 -3.89
C THR A 144 13.51 8.26 -2.60
N CYS A 145 13.08 7.36 -1.73
CA CYS A 145 13.80 7.07 -0.48
C CYS A 145 14.53 5.72 -0.48
N LEU A 146 14.61 5.06 -1.64
CA LEU A 146 15.26 3.76 -1.77
C LEU A 146 16.79 3.90 -1.84
N VAL A 147 17.50 2.93 -1.26
CA VAL A 147 18.99 2.87 -1.22
C VAL A 147 19.64 3.06 -2.60
N ARG A 148 18.97 2.64 -3.68
CA ARG A 148 19.52 2.68 -5.05
C ARG A 148 19.14 3.92 -5.84
N ASP A 149 18.15 4.69 -5.38
CA ASP A 149 17.58 5.77 -6.16
C ASP A 149 18.15 7.15 -5.79
N LEU A 150 18.93 7.23 -4.70
CA LEU A 150 19.75 8.38 -4.31
C LEU A 150 18.96 9.70 -4.21
N GLY A 151 17.72 9.66 -3.71
CA GLY A 151 16.97 10.89 -3.45
C GLY A 151 16.53 11.65 -4.69
N ARG A 152 16.21 10.95 -5.79
CA ARG A 152 15.70 11.58 -7.01
C ARG A 152 14.28 12.13 -6.81
N ASP A 153 14.04 13.33 -7.34
CA ASP A 153 12.73 13.97 -7.42
C ASP A 153 11.72 13.13 -8.21
N ILE A 154 10.52 12.97 -7.65
CA ILE A 154 9.43 12.25 -8.27
C ILE A 154 8.11 13.00 -8.10
N GLN A 155 7.40 13.20 -9.22
CA GLN A 155 6.03 13.73 -9.23
C GLN A 155 5.00 12.60 -9.42
N THR A 156 5.45 11.47 -9.95
CA THR A 156 4.64 10.26 -10.11
C THR A 156 5.36 9.07 -9.47
N CYS A 157 4.57 8.13 -8.96
CA CYS A 157 5.09 6.92 -8.33
C CYS A 157 5.85 6.06 -9.36
N PRO A 158 7.14 5.76 -9.14
CA PRO A 158 7.91 4.92 -10.07
C PRO A 158 7.36 3.49 -10.25
N ASN A 159 6.57 3.01 -9.29
CA ASN A 159 6.04 1.64 -9.30
C ASN A 159 4.66 1.52 -9.99
N CYS A 160 3.78 2.51 -9.85
CA CYS A 160 2.41 2.45 -10.40
C CYS A 160 1.98 3.67 -11.21
N ASN A 161 2.87 4.65 -11.39
CA ASN A 161 2.65 5.90 -12.13
C ASN A 161 1.50 6.78 -11.59
N ALA A 162 1.05 6.56 -10.35
CA ALA A 162 0.07 7.44 -9.71
C ALA A 162 0.70 8.82 -9.40
N SER A 163 -0.10 9.88 -9.50
CA SER A 163 0.35 11.23 -9.08
C SER A 163 0.69 11.24 -7.59
N LEU A 164 1.81 11.86 -7.23
CA LEU A 164 2.27 12.07 -5.85
C LEU A 164 2.09 13.52 -5.38
N VAL A 165 1.60 14.39 -6.26
CA VAL A 165 1.32 15.79 -5.95
C VAL A 165 0.20 15.83 -4.91
N ARG A 166 0.46 16.46 -3.76
CA ARG A 166 -0.57 16.75 -2.77
C ARG A 166 -1.50 17.84 -3.35
N ALA A 167 -2.80 17.72 -3.10
CA ALA A 167 -3.85 18.51 -3.77
C ALA A 167 -3.85 20.01 -3.42
N ASP A 168 -2.85 20.48 -2.70
CA ASP A 168 -2.66 21.86 -2.24
C ASP A 168 -1.99 22.78 -3.27
N GLU A 169 -1.55 22.27 -4.44
CA GLU A 169 -0.93 23.08 -5.51
C GLU A 169 -1.81 23.30 -6.75
N SER A 170 -3.05 22.79 -6.79
CA SER A 170 -4.01 23.26 -7.81
C SER A 170 -4.72 24.51 -7.29
N GLU A 171 -4.08 25.67 -7.45
CA GLU A 171 -4.78 26.98 -7.47
C GLU A 171 -5.65 27.11 -8.75
N ASP A 172 -6.37 26.05 -9.11
CA ASP A 172 -7.53 26.16 -10.00
C ASP A 172 -8.75 26.17 -9.09
N ASP A 173 -9.17 27.38 -8.77
CA ASP A 173 -10.45 27.70 -8.17
C ASP A 173 -11.56 26.83 -8.78
N ASN A 174 -12.27 26.12 -7.89
CA ASN A 174 -13.56 25.41 -8.11
C ASN A 174 -13.50 23.88 -8.35
N PHE A 175 -13.09 23.13 -7.34
CA PHE A 175 -13.70 21.82 -7.09
C PHE A 175 -14.10 21.72 -5.62
N ASP A 176 -15.40 21.86 -5.35
CA ASP A 176 -16.02 21.37 -4.12
C ASP A 176 -15.64 19.89 -3.98
N PHE A 177 -14.58 19.61 -3.24
CA PHE A 177 -14.32 18.27 -2.73
C PHE A 177 -14.78 18.28 -1.29
N ASP A 178 -16.10 18.25 -1.12
CA ASP A 178 -16.72 17.64 0.05
C ASP A 178 -16.15 16.22 0.12
N PHE A 179 -15.08 16.06 0.91
CA PHE A 179 -14.63 14.75 1.34
C PHE A 179 -15.64 14.26 2.37
N ASP A 180 -16.80 13.83 1.87
CA ASP A 180 -17.85 13.20 2.64
C ASP A 180 -17.31 11.84 3.12
N PHE A 181 -16.69 11.91 4.30
CA PHE A 181 -16.36 10.78 5.15
C PHE A 181 -17.59 9.90 5.47
N ASP A 182 -18.81 10.39 5.17
CA ASP A 182 -20.09 9.69 5.38
C ASP A 182 -20.43 8.68 4.25
N ASP A 183 -19.83 8.80 3.06
CA ASP A 183 -20.20 7.98 1.89
C ASP A 183 -19.62 6.55 1.93
N GLN A 184 -18.73 6.26 2.90
CA GLN A 184 -18.26 4.90 3.17
C GLN A 184 -19.20 4.08 4.07
N VAL A 185 -20.17 4.72 4.73
CA VAL A 185 -21.12 4.03 5.63
C VAL A 185 -22.37 3.59 4.85
N SER A 186 -22.72 4.28 3.77
CA SER A 186 -23.91 4.01 2.94
C SER A 186 -23.66 3.00 1.81
N ARG A 187 -22.40 2.79 1.39
CA ARG A 187 -22.05 1.93 0.25
C ARG A 187 -21.95 0.45 0.66
N PRO A 188 -22.74 -0.45 0.02
CA PRO A 188 -22.59 -1.89 0.24
C PRO A 188 -21.21 -2.37 -0.21
N ILE A 189 -20.60 -3.24 0.61
CA ILE A 189 -19.22 -3.74 0.42
C ILE A 189 -19.05 -4.38 -0.96
N VAL A 190 -20.04 -5.12 -1.45
CA VAL A 190 -19.99 -5.78 -2.77
C VAL A 190 -20.03 -4.83 -3.96
N CYS A 191 -20.37 -3.56 -3.74
CA CYS A 191 -20.35 -2.53 -4.76
C CYS A 191 -19.02 -1.77 -4.78
N ILE A 192 -18.10 -2.01 -3.86
CA ILE A 192 -16.77 -1.38 -3.82
C ILE A 192 -15.96 -1.84 -5.04
N GLY A 193 -15.65 -0.91 -5.95
CA GLY A 193 -14.93 -1.18 -7.18
C GLY A 193 -15.76 -1.69 -8.37
N CYS A 194 -17.08 -1.83 -8.22
CA CYS A 194 -17.97 -2.23 -9.32
C CYS A 194 -18.14 -1.10 -10.34
N ALA A 195 -17.97 -1.38 -11.63
CA ALA A 195 -18.17 -0.41 -12.72
C ALA A 195 -19.62 0.10 -12.85
N ASN A 196 -20.58 -0.63 -12.28
CA ASN A 196 -22.00 -0.29 -12.30
C ASN A 196 -22.47 0.46 -11.05
N TYR A 197 -21.57 0.77 -10.10
CA TYR A 197 -21.92 1.55 -8.91
C TYR A 197 -22.24 2.99 -9.29
N HIS A 198 -23.35 3.51 -8.77
CA HIS A 198 -23.85 4.86 -9.06
C HIS A 198 -23.81 5.75 -7.81
N GLY A 199 -24.37 5.29 -6.69
CA GLY A 199 -24.24 5.95 -5.39
C GLY A 199 -24.83 7.36 -5.30
N VAL A 200 -25.92 7.66 -6.01
CA VAL A 200 -26.50 9.01 -6.05
C VAL A 200 -27.90 9.02 -5.42
N GLU A 201 -28.16 10.00 -4.54
CA GLU A 201 -29.48 10.25 -3.98
C GLU A 201 -30.35 11.07 -4.93
N TYR A 202 -31.57 10.60 -5.18
CA TYR A 202 -32.60 11.28 -5.95
C TYR A 202 -33.81 11.59 -5.06
N GLY A 203 -33.73 12.71 -4.34
CA GLY A 203 -34.73 13.05 -3.33
C GLY A 203 -34.61 12.10 -2.12
N ASP A 204 -35.69 11.42 -1.75
CA ASP A 204 -35.71 10.51 -0.59
C ASP A 204 -35.22 9.07 -0.92
N ASN A 205 -34.71 8.81 -2.13
CA ASN A 205 -34.27 7.47 -2.53
C ASN A 205 -32.82 7.48 -3.01
N VAL A 206 -32.03 6.53 -2.50
CA VAL A 206 -30.64 6.32 -2.93
C VAL A 206 -30.60 5.29 -4.05
N LEU A 207 -29.98 5.65 -5.19
CA LEU A 207 -29.71 4.72 -6.26
C LEU A 207 -28.26 4.23 -6.15
N VAL A 208 -28.09 3.04 -5.60
CA VAL A 208 -26.77 2.46 -5.28
C VAL A 208 -26.05 1.94 -6.52
N CYS A 209 -26.73 1.24 -7.42
CA CYS A 209 -26.13 0.63 -8.62
C CYS A 209 -27.06 0.74 -9.83
N GLY A 210 -26.50 0.90 -11.03
CA GLY A 210 -27.25 1.01 -12.28
C GLY A 210 -27.94 -0.29 -12.72
N ILE A 211 -27.54 -1.43 -12.16
CA ILE A 211 -28.17 -2.74 -12.38
C ILE A 211 -29.07 -3.13 -11.20
N HIS A 212 -28.63 -2.85 -9.97
CA HIS A 212 -29.32 -3.16 -8.72
C HIS A 212 -29.60 -1.86 -7.95
N PRO A 213 -30.79 -1.25 -8.10
CA PRO A 213 -31.10 0.08 -7.55
C PRO A 213 -30.80 0.26 -6.06
N ASN A 214 -31.00 -0.78 -5.25
CA ASN A 214 -30.78 -0.75 -3.80
C ASN A 214 -29.43 -1.39 -3.38
N GLY A 215 -28.59 -1.77 -4.33
CA GLY A 215 -27.40 -2.57 -4.08
C GLY A 215 -27.70 -4.07 -4.11
N TRP A 216 -26.66 -4.88 -3.90
CA TRP A 216 -26.76 -6.33 -3.85
C TRP A 216 -26.49 -6.81 -2.43
N ASP A 217 -27.38 -7.62 -1.87
CA ASP A 217 -27.35 -8.00 -0.44
C ASP A 217 -26.50 -9.23 -0.14
N SER A 218 -26.03 -9.97 -1.16
CA SER A 218 -25.21 -11.16 -0.97
C SER A 218 -23.71 -10.85 -1.01
N GLU A 219 -22.87 -11.81 -0.63
CA GLU A 219 -21.40 -11.66 -0.52
C GLU A 219 -20.70 -11.37 -1.86
N ASN A 220 -21.32 -11.73 -3.00
CA ASN A 220 -20.77 -11.47 -4.32
C ASN A 220 -21.86 -11.00 -5.29
N CYS A 221 -21.63 -9.86 -5.95
CA CYS A 221 -22.53 -9.35 -6.98
C CYS A 221 -22.31 -10.10 -8.31
N PRO A 222 -23.35 -10.68 -8.93
CA PRO A 222 -23.22 -11.42 -10.18
C PRO A 222 -22.81 -10.54 -11.37
N ASP A 223 -23.01 -9.23 -11.27
CA ASP A 223 -22.71 -8.22 -12.29
C ASP A 223 -21.43 -7.41 -11.98
N TYR A 224 -20.59 -7.94 -11.08
CA TYR A 224 -19.28 -7.39 -10.76
C TYR A 224 -18.28 -7.76 -11.87
N ALA A 225 -18.12 -6.87 -12.85
CA ALA A 225 -17.17 -7.01 -13.96
C ALA A 225 -15.91 -6.17 -13.71
#